data_AF-J9UA12-F1
#
_entry.id   AF-J9UA12-F1
#
_cell.length_a   1.000
_cell.length_b   1.000
_cell.length_c   1.000
_cell.angle_alpha   90.00
_cell.angle_beta   90.00
_cell.angle_gamma   90.00
#
_symmetry.space_group_name_H-M   'P 1'
#
loop_
_entity.id
_entity.type
_entity.pdbx_description
1 polymer ?
#
loop_
_entity_poly.entity_id
_entity_poly.type
_entity_poly.pdbx_seq_one_letter_code
_entity_poly.pdbx_strand_id
1 'polypeptide(L)'
;ETGFTNMQFLGLAADAAERATWTFSNLISSVQTDESRHAQIGGPLVAVLIENGKKAEAQKMVDIGIWRAWKLFSVLTGPMMDYYTPLEHRKQSFKEFMLEWIVVQFERSLIDLGLDKPWFWDQFLEELDYQHHGMHLGVWFWRPTVWWNPAAGVSAEERAWLEEKYPG
;
A
#
# COMPACT_ATOMS: atom_id res chain seq x y z
N GLU A 1 -4.29 -8.40 -5.03
CA GLU A 1 -4.95 -7.47 -5.97
C GLU A 1 -5.99 -6.63 -5.25
N THR A 2 -7.13 -7.21 -4.84
CA THR A 2 -8.26 -6.51 -4.20
C THR A 2 -7.88 -5.53 -3.10
N GLY A 3 -6.99 -5.93 -2.18
CA GLY A 3 -6.66 -5.16 -0.98
C GLY A 3 -5.46 -4.23 -1.07
N PHE A 4 -4.71 -4.20 -2.19
CA PHE A 4 -3.55 -3.29 -2.32
C PHE A 4 -3.49 -2.64 -3.70
N THR A 5 -3.21 -3.42 -4.75
CA THR A 5 -2.93 -2.88 -6.10
C THR A 5 -4.11 -2.12 -6.68
N ASN A 6 -5.35 -2.56 -6.41
CA ASN A 6 -6.54 -1.91 -6.96
C ASN A 6 -6.63 -0.44 -6.50
N MET A 7 -6.40 -0.16 -5.22
CA MET A 7 -6.38 1.20 -4.69
C MET A 7 -5.07 1.95 -5.00
N GLN A 8 -3.94 1.24 -5.02
CA GLN A 8 -2.65 1.81 -5.42
C GLN A 8 -2.71 2.37 -6.84
N PHE A 9 -3.32 1.64 -7.79
CA PHE A 9 -3.35 2.03 -9.19
C PHE A 9 -4.25 3.25 -9.41
N LEU A 10 -5.34 3.37 -8.66
CA LEU A 10 -6.17 4.59 -8.65
C LEU A 10 -5.36 5.80 -8.19
N GLY A 11 -4.60 5.68 -7.08
CA GLY A 11 -3.72 6.74 -6.59
C GLY A 11 -2.63 7.08 -7.60
N LEU A 12 -1.95 6.08 -8.14
CA LEU A 12 -0.86 6.27 -9.09
C LEU A 12 -1.31 6.92 -10.41
N ALA A 13 -2.48 6.56 -10.93
CA ALA A 13 -3.05 7.22 -12.10
C ALA A 13 -3.37 8.69 -11.81
N ALA A 14 -3.93 8.99 -10.63
CA ALA A 14 -4.21 10.37 -10.22
C ALA A 14 -2.93 11.21 -10.08
N ASP A 15 -1.87 10.67 -9.46
CA ASP A 15 -0.57 11.34 -9.36
C ASP A 15 0.06 11.59 -10.72
N ALA A 16 -0.07 10.62 -11.65
CA ALA A 16 0.44 10.75 -13.00
C ALA A 16 -0.31 11.83 -13.82
N ALA A 17 -1.63 11.95 -13.65
CA ALA A 17 -2.42 13.00 -14.27
C ALA A 17 -2.02 14.39 -13.78
N GLU A 18 -1.78 14.53 -12.48
CA GLU A 18 -1.38 15.79 -11.85
C GLU A 18 -0.01 16.29 -12.36
N ARG A 19 0.89 15.37 -12.70
CA ARG A 19 2.18 15.68 -13.34
C ARG A 19 2.12 15.82 -14.86
N ALA A 20 0.92 15.91 -15.43
CA ALA A 20 0.68 15.96 -16.87
C ALA A 20 1.31 14.79 -17.66
N THR A 21 1.59 13.67 -17.00
CA THR A 21 2.06 12.42 -17.61
C THR A 21 0.88 11.59 -18.11
N TRP A 22 0.11 12.17 -19.03
CA TRP A 22 -1.17 11.64 -19.52
C TRP A 22 -1.08 10.23 -20.10
N THR A 23 -0.01 9.92 -20.84
CA THR A 23 0.20 8.56 -21.37
C THR A 23 0.30 7.53 -20.25
N PHE A 24 1.02 7.83 -19.17
CA PHE A 24 1.18 6.93 -18.04
C PHE A 24 -0.12 6.85 -17.22
N SER A 25 -0.77 7.99 -16.96
CA SER A 25 -2.08 8.03 -16.30
C SER A 25 -3.11 7.15 -17.01
N ASN A 26 -3.24 7.29 -18.33
CA ASN A 26 -4.18 6.52 -19.13
C ASN A 26 -3.84 5.03 -19.12
N LEU A 27 -2.56 4.68 -19.17
CA LEU A 27 -2.10 3.30 -19.06
C LEU A 27 -2.51 2.68 -17.72
N ILE A 28 -2.19 3.31 -16.60
CA ILE A 28 -2.48 2.76 -15.26
C ILE A 28 -3.99 2.68 -15.03
N SER A 29 -4.74 3.71 -15.41
CA SER A 29 -6.20 3.70 -15.33
C SER A 29 -6.80 2.54 -16.13
N SER A 30 -6.34 2.33 -17.37
CA SER A 30 -6.77 1.20 -18.19
C SER A 30 -6.51 -0.14 -17.51
N VAL A 31 -5.30 -0.36 -16.97
CA VAL A 31 -4.97 -1.62 -16.27
C VAL A 31 -5.83 -1.82 -15.02
N GLN A 32 -6.09 -0.76 -14.26
CA GLN A 32 -6.90 -0.84 -13.05
C GLN A 32 -8.33 -1.34 -13.33
N THR A 33 -8.91 -0.96 -14.48
CA THR A 33 -10.26 -1.45 -14.83
C THR A 33 -10.30 -2.98 -14.99
N ASP A 34 -9.22 -3.60 -15.46
CA ASP A 34 -9.11 -5.06 -15.57
C ASP A 34 -8.87 -5.74 -14.21
N GLU A 35 -8.18 -5.09 -13.25
CA GLU A 35 -7.96 -5.64 -11.91
C GLU A 35 -9.28 -6.00 -11.22
N SER A 36 -10.28 -5.13 -11.29
CA SER A 36 -11.60 -5.37 -10.70
C SER A 36 -12.27 -6.66 -11.21
N ARG A 37 -11.99 -7.06 -12.46
CA ARG A 37 -12.62 -8.24 -13.09
C ARG A 37 -12.06 -9.56 -12.58
N HIS A 38 -10.75 -9.65 -12.32
CA HIS A 38 -10.13 -10.90 -11.91
C HIS A 38 -9.81 -10.95 -10.41
N ALA A 39 -9.65 -9.82 -9.74
CA ALA A 39 -9.36 -9.78 -8.31
C ALA A 39 -10.51 -10.36 -7.44
N GLN A 40 -11.73 -10.45 -7.99
CA GLN A 40 -12.91 -10.99 -7.31
C GLN A 40 -12.84 -12.49 -6.98
N ILE A 41 -11.92 -13.26 -7.58
CA ILE A 41 -11.89 -14.73 -7.44
C ILE A 41 -11.61 -15.22 -6.02
N GLY A 42 -10.92 -14.42 -5.20
CA GLY A 42 -10.50 -14.81 -3.86
C GLY A 42 -11.67 -14.92 -2.86
N GLY A 43 -12.67 -14.03 -2.96
CA GLY A 43 -13.79 -13.98 -2.02
C GLY A 43 -14.62 -15.28 -2.01
N PRO A 44 -15.15 -15.72 -3.17
CA PRO A 44 -15.90 -16.98 -3.25
C PRO A 44 -15.08 -18.21 -2.84
N LEU A 45 -13.78 -18.23 -3.14
CA LEU A 45 -12.89 -19.32 -2.72
C LEU A 45 -12.80 -19.42 -1.19
N VAL A 46 -12.61 -18.28 -0.50
CA VAL A 46 -12.57 -18.23 0.96
C VAL A 46 -13.89 -18.70 1.57
N ALA A 47 -15.02 -18.26 1.01
CA ALA A 47 -16.34 -18.70 1.47
C ALA A 47 -16.49 -20.24 1.39
N VAL A 48 -16.14 -20.84 0.25
CA VAL A 48 -16.17 -22.30 0.06
C VAL A 48 -15.26 -23.02 1.06
N LEU A 49 -14.06 -22.50 1.33
CA LEU A 49 -13.16 -23.09 2.33
C LEU A 49 -13.79 -23.07 3.74
N ILE A 50 -14.37 -21.95 4.13
CA ILE A 50 -14.99 -21.80 5.46
C ILE A 50 -16.19 -22.74 5.61
N GLU A 51 -17.06 -22.80 4.61
CA GLU A 51 -18.23 -23.70 4.58
C GLU A 51 -17.83 -25.18 4.72
N ASN A 52 -16.63 -25.54 4.27
CA ASN A 52 -16.09 -26.90 4.34
C ASN A 52 -15.14 -27.14 5.53
N GLY A 53 -15.21 -26.30 6.57
CA GLY A 53 -14.44 -26.49 7.81
C GLY A 53 -12.95 -26.16 7.68
N LYS A 54 -12.56 -25.40 6.65
CA LYS A 54 -11.17 -25.00 6.35
C LYS A 54 -10.87 -23.54 6.71
N LYS A 55 -11.57 -23.00 7.73
CA LYS A 55 -11.38 -21.61 8.18
C LYS A 55 -9.92 -21.35 8.59
N ALA A 56 -9.29 -22.27 9.32
CA ALA A 56 -7.92 -22.09 9.79
C ALA A 56 -6.91 -22.02 8.63
N GLU A 57 -7.06 -22.87 7.61
CA GLU A 57 -6.23 -22.83 6.41
C GLU A 57 -6.46 -21.56 5.60
N ALA A 58 -7.72 -21.13 5.44
CA ALA A 58 -8.07 -19.88 4.78
C ALA A 58 -7.45 -18.67 5.50
N GLN A 59 -7.61 -18.58 6.82
CA GLN A 59 -7.03 -17.52 7.64
C GLN A 59 -5.51 -17.47 7.49
N LYS A 60 -4.82 -18.61 7.61
CA LYS A 60 -3.36 -18.67 7.45
C LYS A 60 -2.90 -18.15 6.09
N MET A 61 -3.59 -18.49 5.01
CA MET A 61 -3.25 -18.00 3.67
C MET A 61 -3.44 -16.49 3.54
N VAL A 62 -4.53 -15.96 4.10
CA VAL A 62 -4.82 -14.52 4.12
C VAL A 62 -3.79 -13.76 4.96
N ASP A 63 -3.47 -14.24 6.16
CA ASP A 63 -2.47 -13.64 7.04
C ASP A 63 -1.10 -13.53 6.34
N ILE A 64 -0.63 -14.62 5.74
CA ILE A 64 0.65 -14.63 5.01
C ILE A 64 0.59 -13.70 3.79
N GLY A 65 -0.52 -13.72 3.05
CA GLY A 65 -0.71 -12.88 1.87
C GLY A 65 -0.64 -11.39 2.20
N ILE A 66 -1.37 -10.96 3.24
CA ILE A 66 -1.40 -9.57 3.70
C ILE A 66 0.00 -9.14 4.15
N TRP A 67 0.66 -9.92 5.00
CA TRP A 67 1.96 -9.50 5.55
C TRP A 67 3.04 -9.37 4.48
N ARG A 68 3.11 -10.33 3.55
CA ARG A 68 4.09 -10.28 2.45
C ARG A 68 3.81 -9.12 1.50
N ALA A 69 2.54 -8.88 1.19
CA ALA A 69 2.13 -7.74 0.37
C ALA A 69 2.50 -6.42 1.05
N TRP A 70 2.20 -6.28 2.36
CA TRP A 70 2.58 -5.11 3.15
C TRP A 70 4.08 -4.82 3.09
N LYS A 71 4.94 -5.83 3.34
CA LYS A 71 6.39 -5.62 3.31
C LYS A 71 6.87 -5.14 1.94
N LEU A 72 6.35 -5.69 0.84
CA LEU A 72 6.69 -5.20 -0.51
C LEU A 72 6.15 -3.78 -0.77
N PHE A 73 4.93 -3.51 -0.32
CA PHE A 73 4.27 -2.21 -0.47
C PHE A 73 5.00 -1.10 0.29
N SER A 74 5.51 -1.42 1.49
CA SER A 74 6.26 -0.48 2.33
C SER A 74 7.58 -0.02 1.71
N VAL A 75 8.20 -0.81 0.82
CA VAL A 75 9.46 -0.43 0.15
C VAL A 75 9.24 0.17 -1.24
N LEU A 76 8.15 -0.19 -1.93
CA LEU A 76 7.90 0.27 -3.31
C LEU A 76 6.92 1.43 -3.42
N THR A 77 5.98 1.58 -2.49
CA THR A 77 4.94 2.63 -2.53
C THR A 77 5.20 3.71 -1.49
N GLY A 78 5.55 3.32 -0.26
CA GLY A 78 5.78 4.28 0.84
C GLY A 78 6.81 5.36 0.49
N PRO A 79 8.03 5.01 0.02
CA PRO A 79 9.02 6.00 -0.38
C PRO A 79 8.56 6.91 -1.53
N MET A 80 7.73 6.38 -2.44
CA MET A 80 7.23 7.15 -3.58
C MET A 80 6.32 8.29 -3.12
N MET A 81 5.39 7.99 -2.20
CA MET A 81 4.43 8.96 -1.70
C MET A 81 5.07 10.02 -0.80
N ASP A 82 5.92 9.60 0.14
CA ASP A 82 6.40 10.51 1.20
C ASP A 82 7.72 11.22 0.87
N TYR A 83 8.47 10.74 -0.12
CA TYR A 83 9.79 11.29 -0.44
C TYR A 83 9.98 11.65 -1.91
N TYR A 84 9.44 10.86 -2.85
CA TYR A 84 9.72 11.10 -4.28
C TYR A 84 8.69 12.03 -4.91
N THR A 85 7.47 12.06 -4.39
CA THR A 85 6.47 13.06 -4.79
C THR A 85 6.88 14.44 -4.29
N PRO A 86 6.97 15.45 -5.18
CA PRO A 86 7.25 16.82 -4.77
C PRO A 86 6.26 17.29 -3.71
N LEU A 87 6.74 18.07 -2.75
CA LEU A 87 5.99 18.46 -1.56
C LEU A 87 4.64 19.10 -1.89
N GLU A 88 4.61 19.99 -2.87
CA GLU A 88 3.43 20.70 -3.35
C GLU A 88 2.36 19.79 -3.97
N HIS A 89 2.72 18.56 -4.32
CA HIS A 89 1.83 17.55 -4.91
C HIS A 89 1.44 16.43 -3.92
N ARG A 90 1.90 16.50 -2.65
CA ARG A 90 1.51 15.51 -1.62
C ARG A 90 0.12 15.85 -1.09
N LYS A 91 -0.88 15.04 -1.44
CA LYS A 91 -2.26 15.19 -0.94
C LYS A 91 -2.45 14.64 0.47
N GLN A 92 -1.72 13.59 0.79
CA GLN A 92 -1.74 12.87 2.05
C GLN A 92 -0.42 12.10 2.20
N SER A 93 -0.11 11.67 3.42
CA SER A 93 0.99 10.78 3.72
C SER A 93 0.67 9.33 3.33
N PHE A 94 1.71 8.50 3.22
CA PHE A 94 1.57 7.07 3.04
C PHE A 94 0.75 6.40 4.15
N LYS A 95 0.94 6.81 5.42
CA LYS A 95 0.13 6.32 6.54
C LYS A 95 -1.34 6.68 6.41
N GLU A 96 -1.66 7.93 6.09
CA GLU A 96 -3.05 8.36 5.84
C GLU A 96 -3.67 7.54 4.71
N PHE A 97 -2.96 7.36 3.60
CA PHE A 97 -3.41 6.50 2.51
C PHE A 97 -3.68 5.06 2.96
N MET A 98 -2.76 4.46 3.72
CA MET A 98 -2.90 3.10 4.22
C MET A 98 -4.11 2.97 5.14
N LEU A 99 -4.32 3.91 6.06
CA LEU A 99 -5.45 3.88 6.98
C LEU A 99 -6.79 4.06 6.27
N GLU A 100 -6.91 5.08 5.42
CA GLU A 100 -8.17 5.44 4.77
C GLU A 100 -8.60 4.42 3.72
N TRP A 101 -7.67 3.94 2.90
CA TRP A 101 -8.00 3.19 1.69
C TRP A 101 -7.71 1.70 1.80
N ILE A 102 -6.72 1.29 2.59
CA ILE A 102 -6.26 -0.11 2.65
C ILE A 102 -6.80 -0.82 3.89
N VAL A 103 -6.50 -0.29 5.08
CA VAL A 103 -6.86 -0.90 6.37
C VAL A 103 -8.37 -1.04 6.51
N VAL A 104 -9.13 0.04 6.31
CA VAL A 104 -10.60 0.03 6.41
C VAL A 104 -11.22 -1.00 5.46
N GLN A 105 -10.71 -1.11 4.23
CA GLN A 105 -11.21 -2.08 3.26
C GLN A 105 -10.91 -3.52 3.69
N PHE A 106 -9.71 -3.79 4.23
CA PHE A 106 -9.37 -5.12 4.75
C PHE A 106 -10.24 -5.52 5.94
N GLU A 107 -10.41 -4.63 6.92
CA GLU A 107 -11.24 -4.95 8.10
C GLU A 107 -12.66 -5.32 7.70
N ARG A 108 -13.27 -4.52 6.81
CA ARG A 108 -14.59 -4.85 6.25
C ARG A 108 -14.59 -6.18 5.51
N SER A 109 -13.63 -6.41 4.62
CA SER A 109 -13.58 -7.63 3.80
C SER A 109 -13.38 -8.89 4.64
N LEU A 110 -12.56 -8.82 5.70
CA LEU A 110 -12.34 -9.94 6.61
C LEU A 110 -13.61 -10.30 7.36
N ILE A 111 -14.33 -9.29 7.88
CA ILE A 111 -15.62 -9.47 8.57
C ILE A 111 -16.64 -10.09 7.62
N ASP A 112 -16.80 -9.54 6.42
CA ASP A 112 -17.78 -10.00 5.42
C ASP A 112 -17.49 -11.45 4.98
N LEU A 113 -16.22 -11.89 5.00
CA LEU A 113 -15.80 -13.25 4.70
C LEU A 113 -15.85 -14.20 5.91
N GLY A 114 -16.16 -13.74 7.12
CA GLY A 114 -16.16 -14.56 8.34
C GLY A 114 -14.75 -14.92 8.86
N LEU A 115 -13.74 -14.17 8.42
CA LEU A 115 -12.36 -14.26 8.90
C LEU A 115 -12.13 -13.29 10.07
N ASP A 116 -11.04 -13.53 10.79
CA ASP A 116 -10.59 -12.70 11.90
C ASP A 116 -9.49 -11.74 11.42
N LYS A 117 -9.25 -10.67 12.18
CA LYS A 117 -8.07 -9.83 11.95
C LYS A 117 -6.81 -10.68 12.14
N PRO A 118 -5.80 -10.59 11.26
CA PRO A 118 -4.53 -11.28 11.43
C PRO A 118 -3.91 -10.99 12.81
N TRP A 119 -3.22 -11.97 13.38
CA TRP A 119 -2.63 -11.85 14.72
C TRP A 119 -1.61 -10.71 14.86
N PHE A 120 -1.02 -10.25 13.75
CA PHE A 120 -0.06 -9.15 13.68
C PHE A 120 -0.73 -7.78 13.42
N TRP A 121 -2.06 -7.67 13.44
CA TRP A 121 -2.75 -6.44 12.99
C TRP A 121 -2.30 -5.19 13.73
N ASP A 122 -2.13 -5.25 15.05
CA ASP A 122 -1.69 -4.10 15.84
C ASP A 122 -0.24 -3.71 15.48
N GLN A 123 0.64 -4.69 15.29
CA GLN A 123 2.01 -4.45 14.78
C GLN A 123 1.97 -3.83 13.37
N PHE A 124 1.10 -4.31 12.49
CA PHE A 124 0.94 -3.73 11.15
C PHE A 124 0.55 -2.26 11.22
N LEU A 125 -0.40 -1.89 12.09
CA LEU A 125 -0.82 -0.50 12.29
C LEU A 125 0.30 0.36 12.87
N GLU A 126 1.08 -0.16 13.82
CA GLU A 126 2.25 0.52 14.38
C GLU A 126 3.34 0.74 13.33
N GLU A 127 3.59 -0.27 12.47
CA GLU A 127 4.57 -0.20 11.40
C GLU A 127 4.29 0.89 10.35
N LEU A 128 3.06 1.39 10.26
CA LEU A 128 2.71 2.51 9.36
C LEU A 128 3.48 3.79 9.69
N ASP A 129 3.96 3.94 10.93
CA ASP A 129 4.71 5.11 11.39
C ASP A 129 6.22 5.03 11.12
N TYR A 130 6.77 3.86 10.76
CA TYR A 130 8.23 3.72 10.69
C TYR A 130 8.77 2.81 9.57
N GLN A 131 8.00 1.82 9.12
CA GLN A 131 8.52 0.75 8.27
C GLN A 131 9.00 1.28 6.92
N HIS A 132 8.24 2.15 6.25
CA HIS A 132 8.64 2.70 4.95
C HIS A 132 9.73 3.77 5.06
N HIS A 133 9.83 4.48 6.19
CA HIS A 133 10.93 5.42 6.44
C HIS A 133 12.28 4.68 6.53
N GLY A 134 12.31 3.55 7.23
CA GLY A 134 13.49 2.67 7.26
C GLY A 134 13.84 2.11 5.89
N MET A 135 12.82 1.67 5.13
CA MET A 135 13.01 1.18 3.76
C MET A 135 13.55 2.26 2.83
N HIS A 136 13.00 3.48 2.90
CA HIS A 136 13.47 4.63 2.13
C HIS A 136 14.93 4.95 2.43
N LEU A 137 15.27 5.10 3.71
CA LEU A 137 16.65 5.36 4.13
C LEU A 137 17.60 4.29 3.59
N GLY A 138 17.19 3.02 3.67
CA GLY A 138 17.93 1.91 3.08
C GLY A 138 18.12 2.07 1.56
N VAL A 139 17.03 2.19 0.81
CA VAL A 139 17.06 2.34 -0.65
C VAL A 139 17.93 3.53 -1.08
N TRP A 140 17.82 4.66 -0.39
CA TRP A 140 18.60 5.85 -0.73
C TRP A 140 20.09 5.72 -0.36
N PHE A 141 20.41 5.14 0.80
CA PHE A 141 21.78 4.95 1.25
C PHE A 141 22.51 3.92 0.38
N TRP A 142 21.85 2.81 0.07
CA TRP A 142 22.33 1.76 -0.84
C TRP A 142 21.89 1.98 -2.30
N ARG A 143 21.61 3.22 -2.70
CA ARG A 143 21.16 3.53 -4.08
C ARG A 143 22.00 2.94 -5.24
N PRO A 144 23.31 2.65 -5.12
CA PRO A 144 24.03 1.96 -6.20
C PRO A 144 23.53 0.54 -6.50
N THR A 145 22.69 -0.05 -5.64
CA THR A 145 22.17 -1.42 -5.80
C THR A 145 20.79 -1.48 -6.46
N VAL A 146 20.20 -0.33 -6.82
CA VAL A 146 18.89 -0.26 -7.50
C VAL A 146 19.03 0.38 -8.88
N TRP A 147 18.04 0.17 -9.75
CA TRP A 147 18.09 0.59 -11.16
C TRP A 147 17.39 1.93 -11.44
N TRP A 148 16.87 2.60 -10.42
CA TRP A 148 16.32 3.95 -10.52
C TRP A 148 17.14 4.89 -9.62
N ASN A 149 16.88 6.19 -9.70
CA ASN A 149 17.54 7.20 -8.87
C ASN A 149 16.63 7.59 -7.70
N PRO A 150 16.86 7.11 -6.45
CA PRO A 150 16.05 7.49 -5.30
C PRO A 150 16.19 8.99 -5.00
N ALA A 151 15.07 9.70 -4.87
CA ALA A 151 15.08 11.08 -4.39
C ALA A 151 15.31 11.07 -2.87
N ALA A 152 16.14 11.98 -2.33
CA ALA A 152 16.39 12.02 -0.88
C ALA A 152 15.13 12.42 -0.09
N GLY A 153 14.42 13.46 -0.56
CA GLY A 153 13.16 13.92 0.00
C GLY A 153 13.25 14.52 1.41
N VAL A 154 14.38 15.18 1.74
CA VAL A 154 14.69 15.64 3.11
C VAL A 154 15.22 17.08 3.15
N SER A 155 14.73 17.96 2.28
CA SER A 155 14.91 19.40 2.43
C SER A 155 14.28 19.90 3.75
N ALA A 156 14.54 21.16 4.15
CA ALA A 156 13.98 21.71 5.38
C ALA A 156 12.44 21.68 5.39
N GLU A 157 11.82 22.02 4.25
CA GLU A 157 10.36 22.03 4.07
C GLU A 157 9.78 20.62 4.09
N GLU A 158 10.42 19.67 3.39
CA GLU A 158 9.97 18.27 3.39
C GLU A 158 10.11 17.62 4.76
N ARG A 159 11.15 17.96 5.52
CA ARG A 159 11.31 17.48 6.90
C ARG A 159 10.26 18.05 7.85
N ALA A 160 9.87 19.32 7.69
CA ALA A 160 8.78 19.90 8.46
C ALA A 160 7.45 19.20 8.16
N TRP A 161 7.19 18.86 6.89
CA TRP A 161 6.02 18.08 6.50
C TRP A 161 6.07 16.64 7.04
N LEU A 162 7.25 15.99 7.01
CA LEU A 162 7.43 14.66 7.59
C LEU A 162 7.13 14.68 9.09
N GLU A 163 7.62 15.68 9.84
CA GLU A 163 7.32 15.85 11.27
C GLU A 163 5.82 16.08 11.53
N GLU A 164 5.14 16.86 10.69
CA GLU A 164 3.69 17.07 10.80
C GLU A 164 2.92 15.75 10.64
N LYS A 165 3.31 14.93 9.65
CA LYS A 165 2.63 13.66 9.34
C LYS A 165 3.03 12.51 10.25
N TYR A 166 4.25 12.56 10.78
CA TYR A 166 4.87 11.54 11.62
C TYR A 166 5.65 12.20 12.76
N PRO A 167 4.98 12.62 13.86
CA PRO A 167 5.68 13.29 14.96
C PRO A 167 6.72 12.39 15.64
N GLY A 168 7.98 12.83 15.72
CA GLY A 168 9.10 12.10 16.32
C GLY A 168 10.42 12.12 15.53
#